data_AF-A0A6P0N9U8-F1
#
_entry.id   AF-A0A6P0N9U8-F1
#
_cell.length_a   1.000
_cell.length_b   1.000
_cell.length_c   1.000
_cell.angle_alpha   90.00
_cell.angle_beta   90.00
_cell.angle_gamma   90.00
#
_symmetry.space_group_name_H-M   'P 1'
#
loop_
_entity.id
_entity.type
_entity.pdbx_description
1 polymer ?
#
loop_
_entity_poly.entity_id
_entity_poly.type
_entity_poly.pdbx_seq_one_letter_code
_entity_poly.pdbx_strand_id
1 'polypeptide(L)' 'MAKGFGRPVLNNHNQREAQILKKSVLNHFQHLDDPRVGSRTDHNLVAMVTIAILAVIAGADGFVAIET' A
#
# COMPACT_ATOMS: atom_id res chain seq x y z
N MET A 1 -12.98 -10.03 -18.46
CA MET A 1 -11.70 -9.32 -18.32
C MET A 1 -11.99 -7.90 -17.84
N ALA A 2 -11.87 -7.64 -16.54
CA ALA A 2 -12.16 -6.31 -16.00
C ALA A 2 -11.07 -5.33 -16.45
N LYS A 3 -11.50 -4.30 -17.17
CA LYS A 3 -10.66 -3.21 -17.68
C LYS A 3 -10.17 -2.44 -16.44
N GLY A 4 -8.93 -2.72 -16.04
CA GLY A 4 -8.32 -2.16 -14.83
C GLY A 4 -8.51 -0.65 -14.74
N PHE A 5 -8.76 -0.19 -13.51
CA PHE A 5 -8.99 1.21 -13.16
C PHE A 5 -8.11 2.15 -13.99
N GLY A 6 -8.73 3.11 -14.68
CA GLY A 6 -8.01 4.10 -15.51
C GLY A 6 -6.94 4.84 -14.71
N ARG A 7 -5.96 5.46 -15.40
CA ARG A 7 -4.91 6.25 -14.74
C ARG A 7 -5.57 7.25 -13.78
N PRO A 8 -5.19 7.26 -12.49
CA PRO A 8 -5.70 8.25 -11.56
C PRO A 8 -5.37 9.65 -12.08
N VAL A 9 -6.39 10.42 -12.43
CA VAL A 9 -6.21 11.80 -12.88
C VAL A 9 -6.16 12.69 -11.64
N LEU A 10 -5.00 12.70 -10.96
CA LEU A 10 -4.77 13.61 -9.84
C LEU A 10 -4.26 14.95 -10.38
N ASN A 11 -4.78 16.06 -9.85
CA ASN A 11 -4.23 17.39 -10.12
C ASN A 11 -2.80 17.51 -9.54
N ASN A 12 -2.04 18.52 -9.96
CA ASN A 12 -0.63 18.69 -9.55
C ASN A 12 -0.44 18.76 -8.03
N HIS A 13 -1.40 19.35 -7.30
CA HIS A 13 -1.40 19.41 -5.85
C HIS A 13 -1.49 18.01 -5.23
N ASN A 14 -2.48 17.23 -5.65
CA ASN A 14 -2.70 15.87 -5.15
C ASN A 14 -1.56 14.91 -5.54
N GLN A 15 -0.91 15.12 -6.69
CA GLN A 15 0.31 14.39 -7.06
C GLN A 15 1.44 14.65 -6.06
N ARG A 16 1.65 15.91 -5.65
CA ARG A 16 2.69 16.29 -4.69
C ARG A 16 2.41 15.68 -3.32
N GLU A 17 1.19 15.79 -2.83
CA GLU A 17 0.77 15.21 -1.55
C GLU A 17 0.94 13.68 -1.56
N ALA A 18 0.59 13.01 -2.66
CA ALA A 18 0.81 11.58 -2.82
C ALA A 18 2.30 11.20 -2.76
N GLN A 19 3.20 12.00 -3.34
CA GLN A 19 4.64 11.74 -3.23
C GLN A 19 5.18 11.97 -1.82
N ILE A 20 4.70 13.01 -1.12
CA ILE A 20 5.06 13.28 0.28
C ILE A 20 4.61 12.11 1.16
N LEU A 21 3.36 11.69 1.01
CA LEU A 21 2.79 10.56 1.74
C LEU A 21 3.58 9.28 1.48
N LYS A 22 3.87 8.97 0.21
CA LYS A 22 4.68 7.80 -0.18
C LYS A 22 6.03 7.80 0.55
N LYS A 23 6.75 8.93 0.55
CA LYS A 23 8.05 9.05 1.21
C LYS A 23 7.94 8.88 2.72
N SER A 24 6.92 9.48 3.34
CA SER A 24 6.67 9.38 4.78
C SER A 24 6.44 7.93 5.21
N VAL A 25 5.55 7.23 4.50
CA VAL A 25 5.20 5.83 4.79
C VAL A 25 6.41 4.92 4.62
N LEU A 26 7.16 5.04 3.52
CA LEU A 26 8.36 4.24 3.31
C LEU A 26 9.39 4.47 4.41
N ASN A 27 9.65 5.73 4.77
CA ASN A 27 10.62 6.05 5.83
C ASN A 27 10.21 5.52 7.21
N HIS A 28 8.91 5.48 7.51
CA HIS A 28 8.42 4.99 8.78
C HIS A 28 8.61 3.48 8.93
N PHE A 29 8.35 2.72 7.86
CA PHE A 29 8.40 1.25 7.89
C PHE A 29 9.72 0.65 7.40
N GLN A 30 10.71 1.46 6.96
CA GLN A 30 11.97 0.96 6.40
C GLN A 30 12.79 0.06 7.35
N HIS A 31 12.63 0.24 8.66
CA HIS A 31 13.36 -0.53 9.69
C HIS A 31 12.50 -1.64 10.31
N LEU A 32 11.34 -1.93 9.72
CA LEU A 32 10.51 -3.02 10.20
C LEU A 32 11.14 -4.34 9.78
N ASP A 33 11.67 -5.08 10.76
CA ASP A 33 12.16 -6.44 10.54
C ASP A 33 11.02 -7.33 10.03
N ASP A 34 11.29 -8.15 9.02
CA ASP A 34 10.29 -9.03 8.44
C ASP A 34 9.95 -10.18 9.39
N PRO A 35 8.76 -10.20 10.00
CA PRO A 35 8.38 -11.26 10.91
C PRO A 35 8.03 -12.56 10.15
N ARG A 36 7.99 -12.52 8.81
CA ARG A 36 7.68 -13.68 7.98
C ARG A 36 8.92 -14.54 7.85
N VAL A 37 8.79 -15.81 8.25
CA VAL A 37 9.89 -16.78 8.24
C VAL A 37 9.84 -17.59 6.93
N GLY A 38 10.96 -17.70 6.21
CA GLY A 38 11.12 -18.63 5.06
C GLY A 38 10.73 -18.09 3.67
N SER A 39 10.22 -18.96 2.79
CA SER A 39 9.96 -18.75 1.34
C SER A 39 8.86 -17.72 0.97
N ARG A 40 8.33 -16.95 1.93
CA ARG A 40 7.20 -16.01 1.71
C ARG A 40 7.62 -14.53 1.66
N THR A 41 8.88 -14.26 1.33
CA THR A 41 9.46 -12.91 1.26
C THR A 41 9.47 -12.31 -0.15
N ASP A 42 8.86 -12.95 -1.15
CA ASP A 42 8.84 -12.46 -2.54
C ASP A 42 8.23 -11.05 -2.67
N HIS A 43 7.34 -10.68 -1.76
CA HIS A 43 6.76 -9.36 -1.68
C HIS A 43 7.42 -8.54 -0.58
N ASN A 44 7.83 -7.31 -0.89
CA ASN A 44 8.39 -6.38 0.07
C ASN A 44 7.41 -6.13 1.24
N LEU A 45 7.85 -6.39 2.48
CA LEU A 45 7.05 -6.22 3.70
C LEU A 45 6.47 -4.81 3.81
N VAL A 46 7.28 -3.79 3.52
CA VAL A 46 6.86 -2.38 3.57
C VAL A 46 5.71 -2.13 2.61
N ALA A 47 5.76 -2.73 1.42
CA ALA A 47 4.68 -2.60 0.44
C ALA A 47 3.38 -3.27 0.95
N MET A 48 3.48 -4.44 1.58
CA MET A 48 2.31 -5.15 2.14
C MET A 48 1.67 -4.37 3.30
N VAL A 49 2.47 -3.89 4.27
CA VAL A 49 1.98 -3.09 5.40
C VAL A 49 1.34 -1.79 4.91
N THR A 50 1.94 -1.15 3.90
CA THR A 50 1.39 0.06 3.28
C THR A 50 0.02 -0.21 2.66
N ILE A 51 -0.13 -1.29 1.87
CA ILE A 51 -1.41 -1.65 1.24
C ILE A 51 -2.47 -1.92 2.31
N ALA A 52 -2.12 -2.65 3.38
CA ALA A 52 -3.06 -2.94 4.47
C ALA A 52 -3.57 -1.68 5.15
N ILE A 53 -2.69 -0.73 5.48
CA ILE A 53 -3.07 0.55 6.11
C ILE A 53 -3.97 1.36 5.17
N LEU A 54 -3.60 1.47 3.90
CA LEU A 54 -4.39 2.21 2.92
C LEU A 54 -5.77 1.58 2.70
N ALA A 55 -5.85 0.24 2.67
CA ALA A 55 -7.11 -0.48 2.56
C ALA A 55 -8.01 -0.21 3.77
N VAL A 56 -7.46 -0.27 5.00
CA VAL A 56 -8.21 0.04 6.23
C VAL A 56 -8.72 1.48 6.22
N ILE A 57 -7.89 2.45 5.84
CA ILE A 57 -8.32 3.86 5.72
C ILE A 57 -9.40 4.04 4.65
N ALA A 58 -9.34 3.26 3.56
CA ALA A 58 -10.35 3.27 2.51
C ALA A 58 -11.67 2.57 2.91
N GLY A 59 -11.79 2.07 4.15
CA GLY A 59 -12.99 1.43 4.67
C GLY A 59 -13.05 -0.08 4.45
N ALA A 60 -11.92 -0.74 4.20
CA ALA A 60 -11.88 -2.20 4.19
C ALA A 60 -12.05 -2.73 5.62
N ASP A 61 -13.25 -3.25 5.93
CA ASP A 61 -13.54 -3.95 7.17
C ASP A 61 -13.00 -5.39 7.14
N GLY A 62 -11.71 -5.53 7.47
CA GLY A 62 -11.03 -6.82 7.64
C GLY A 62 -10.44 -7.44 6.37
N PHE A 63 -9.81 -8.61 6.54
CA PHE A 63 -9.05 -9.33 5.50
C PHE A 63 -9.88 -9.78 4.28
N VAL A 64 -11.21 -9.82 4.41
CA VAL A 64 -12.15 -10.33 3.40
C VAL A 64 -12.25 -9.40 2.17
N ALA A 65 -11.93 -8.10 2.32
CA ALA A 65 -11.95 -7.15 1.20
C ALA A 65 -10.64 -7.12 0.38
N ILE A 66 -9.62 -7.88 0.78
CA ILE A 66 -8.30 -7.94 0.12
C ILE A 66 -8.16 -9.17 -0.80
N GLU A 67 -9.10 -10.14 -0.73
CA GLU A 67 -9.01 -11.45 -1.40
C GLU A 67 -9.82 -11.59 -2.71
N THR A 68 -10.65 -10.61 -3.10
CA THR A 68 -11.50 -10.70 -4.31
C THR A 68 -10.94 -10.06 -5.57
#